data_AF-A0A6H5JW33-F1
#
_entry.id   AF-A0A6H5JW33-F1
#
_cell.length_a   1.000
_cell.length_b   1.000
_cell.length_c   1.000
_cell.angle_alpha   90.00
_cell.angle_beta   90.00
_cell.angle_gamma   90.00
#
_symmetry.space_group_name_H-M   'P 1'
#
loop_
_entity.id
_entity.type
_entity.pdbx_description
1 polymer ?
#
loop_
_entity_poly.entity_id
_entity_poly.type
_entity_poly.pdbx_seq_one_letter_code
_entity_poly.pdbx_strand_id
1 'polypeptide(L)'
;MPKATYLAPSELKKTVRGVKDMRAKDRVTAYMATSGSGRKVPLSFIGTAKEPRCFKIRGSPIKYFSQKNAWSNARVFKLWWSQVFLPHVRSVTSEKVLLAQ
;
A
#
# COMPACT_ATOMS: atom_id res chain seq x y z
N MET A 1 26.15 1.90 -14.99
CA MET A 1 25.27 2.85 -14.25
C MET A 1 24.03 3.15 -15.08
N PRO A 2 22.88 3.52 -14.48
CA PRO A 2 21.70 3.94 -15.24
C PRO A 2 22.07 5.08 -16.20
N LYS A 3 21.60 5.02 -17.45
CA LYS A 3 21.89 6.06 -18.46
C LYS A 3 21.31 7.42 -18.09
N ALA A 4 20.19 7.44 -17.36
CA ALA A 4 19.53 8.64 -16.87
C ALA A 4 18.92 8.40 -15.49
N THR A 5 18.86 9.45 -14.67
CA THR A 5 18.16 9.48 -13.38
C THR A 5 17.15 10.62 -13.45
N TYR A 6 15.87 10.27 -13.34
CA TYR A 6 14.80 11.26 -13.26
C TYR A 6 14.70 11.77 -11.83
N LEU A 7 14.62 13.10 -11.69
CA LEU A 7 14.53 13.78 -10.40
C LEU A 7 13.23 14.53 -10.32
N ALA A 8 12.65 14.55 -9.12
CA ALA A 8 11.62 15.52 -8.80
C ALA A 8 12.17 16.94 -8.84
N PRO A 9 11.30 17.95 -9.03
CA PRO A 9 11.69 19.35 -8.84
C PRO A 9 12.28 19.65 -7.46
N SER A 10 11.88 18.88 -6.43
CA SER A 10 12.38 19.00 -5.06
C SER A 10 13.68 18.23 -4.78
N GLU A 11 14.17 17.44 -5.74
CA GLU A 11 15.33 16.56 -5.57
C GLU A 11 16.55 17.16 -6.28
N LEU A 12 17.68 17.21 -5.59
CA LEU A 12 18.93 17.75 -6.13
C LEU A 12 19.79 16.63 -6.72
N LYS A 13 20.40 16.89 -7.89
CA LYS A 13 21.36 15.94 -8.51
C LYS A 13 22.48 15.52 -7.54
N LYS A 14 22.94 16.43 -6.66
CA LYS A 14 23.99 16.16 -5.68
C LYS A 14 23.60 15.16 -4.60
N THR A 15 22.32 15.06 -4.24
CA THR A 15 21.84 14.14 -3.20
C THR A 15 21.44 12.77 -3.75
N VAL A 16 21.10 12.68 -5.05
CA VAL A 16 20.56 11.45 -5.66
C VAL A 16 21.60 10.68 -6.49
N ARG A 17 22.65 11.34 -7.01
CA ARG A 17 23.61 10.69 -7.91
C ARG A 17 24.70 9.94 -7.14
N GLY A 18 24.88 8.65 -7.43
CA GLY A 18 26.11 7.90 -7.11
C GLY A 18 26.23 7.34 -5.68
N VAL A 19 25.24 7.52 -4.82
CA VAL A 19 25.25 6.91 -3.48
C VAL A 19 24.37 5.67 -3.50
N LYS A 20 24.92 4.51 -3.16
CA LYS A 20 24.10 3.35 -2.78
C LYS A 20 23.28 3.82 -1.58
N ASP A 21 21.98 4.02 -1.75
CA ASP A 21 21.12 4.49 -0.67
C ASP A 21 20.99 3.37 0.38
N MET A 22 21.95 3.33 1.29
CA MET A 22 22.06 2.32 2.35
C MET A 22 21.09 2.59 3.50
N ARG A 23 20.45 3.76 3.54
CA ARG A 23 19.71 4.24 4.73
C ARG A 23 18.20 4.10 4.63
N ALA A 24 17.60 4.00 3.45
CA ALA A 24 16.20 3.62 3.32
C ALA A 24 15.90 3.03 1.94
N LYS A 25 15.78 1.70 1.84
CA LYS A 25 15.02 1.14 0.71
C LYS A 25 13.58 1.60 0.90
N ASP A 26 13.02 2.29 -0.08
CA ASP A 26 11.58 2.54 -0.11
C ASP A 26 10.85 1.20 -0.01
N ARG A 27 9.90 1.12 0.92
CA ARG A 27 9.13 -0.08 1.20
C ARG A 27 7.67 0.17 0.88
N VAL A 28 7.04 -0.85 0.32
CA VAL A 28 5.59 -0.94 0.20
C VAL A 28 5.20 -2.33 0.67
N THR A 29 4.21 -2.40 1.55
CA THR A 29 3.61 -3.67 2.01
C THR A 29 2.24 -3.82 1.38
N ALA A 30 1.88 -5.04 0.97
CA ALA A 30 0.56 -5.33 0.42
C ALA A 30 -0.29 -6.12 1.43
N TYR A 31 -1.57 -5.76 1.55
CA TYR A 31 -2.57 -6.69 2.04
C TYR A 31 -3.11 -7.51 0.88
N MET A 32 -3.04 -8.83 1.03
CA MET A 32 -3.61 -9.81 0.12
C MET A 32 -4.35 -10.86 0.95
N ALA A 33 -5.54 -11.24 0.51
CA ALA A 33 -6.31 -12.32 1.13
C ALA A 33 -7.07 -13.09 0.05
N THR A 34 -7.16 -14.42 0.23
CA THR A 34 -7.91 -15.31 -0.65
C THR A 34 -8.72 -16.29 0.19
N SER A 35 -9.92 -16.64 -0.26
CA SER A 35 -10.67 -17.77 0.32
C SER A 35 -10.02 -19.10 -0.07
N GLY A 36 -10.36 -20.18 0.64
CA GLY A 36 -9.98 -21.55 0.26
C GLY A 36 -10.48 -21.95 -1.14
N SER A 37 -11.56 -21.34 -1.62
CA SER A 37 -12.09 -21.51 -2.99
C SER A 37 -11.41 -20.61 -4.03
N GLY A 38 -10.40 -19.81 -3.66
CA GLY A 38 -9.65 -18.97 -4.60
C GLY A 38 -10.26 -17.58 -4.87
N ARG A 39 -11.27 -17.16 -4.11
CA ARG A 39 -11.87 -15.82 -4.22
C ARG A 39 -10.94 -14.78 -3.59
N LYS A 40 -10.51 -13.79 -4.36
CA LYS A 40 -9.49 -12.81 -3.96
C LYS A 40 -10.11 -11.52 -3.44
N VAL A 41 -9.66 -11.05 -2.29
CA VAL A 41 -10.01 -9.73 -1.75
C VAL A 41 -9.24 -8.65 -2.54
N PRO A 42 -9.82 -7.46 -2.78
CA PRO A 42 -9.12 -6.35 -3.41
C PRO A 42 -7.80 -6.05 -2.71
N LEU A 43 -6.73 -5.89 -3.52
CA LEU A 43 -5.42 -5.52 -3.01
C LEU A 43 -5.47 -4.20 -2.25
N SER A 44 -4.57 -4.03 -1.30
CA SER A 44 -4.33 -2.74 -0.68
C SER A 44 -2.85 -2.58 -0.40
N PHE A 45 -2.34 -1.35 -0.50
CA PHE A 45 -0.93 -1.05 -0.24
C PHE A 45 -0.75 -0.21 1.02
N ILE A 46 0.38 -0.40 1.68
CA ILE A 46 0.86 0.41 2.78
C ILE A 46 2.21 0.99 2.36
N GLY A 47 2.33 2.31 2.38
CA GLY A 47 3.61 3.00 2.14
C GLY A 47 3.89 4.06 3.19
N THR A 48 5.05 4.69 3.10
CA THR A 48 5.47 5.74 4.04
C THR A 48 4.79 7.07 3.78
N ALA A 49 4.73 7.49 2.51
CA ALA A 49 4.15 8.77 2.11
C ALA A 49 2.66 8.82 2.44
N LYS A 50 2.19 9.95 2.99
CA LYS A 50 0.75 10.19 3.18
C LYS A 50 0.03 10.33 1.83
N GLU A 51 0.68 11.00 0.90
CA GLU A 51 0.20 11.20 -0.47
C GLU A 51 1.35 10.91 -1.45
N PRO A 52 1.46 9.67 -1.95
CA PRO A 52 2.48 9.29 -2.92
C PRO A 52 2.43 10.16 -4.16
N ARG A 53 3.59 10.59 -4.65
CA ARG A 53 3.70 11.46 -5.83
C ARG A 53 3.03 10.85 -7.07
N CYS A 54 3.12 9.52 -7.22
CA CYS A 54 2.48 8.79 -8.31
C CYS A 54 0.94 8.84 -8.30
N PHE A 55 0.31 9.17 -7.17
CA PHE A 55 -1.14 9.25 -7.03
C PHE A 55 -1.69 10.67 -7.08
N LYS A 56 -0.85 11.71 -7.14
CA LYS A 56 -1.31 13.11 -7.13
C LYS A 56 -2.16 13.50 -8.35
N ILE A 57 -1.90 12.88 -9.51
CA ILE A 57 -2.55 13.27 -10.78
C ILE A 57 -3.88 12.52 -10.97
N ARG A 58 -3.91 11.22 -10.71
CA ARG A 58 -5.06 10.35 -11.03
C ARG A 58 -5.70 9.69 -9.81
N GLY A 59 -5.23 10.01 -8.60
CA GLY A 59 -5.54 9.24 -7.40
C GLY A 59 -4.85 7.88 -7.39
N SER A 60 -5.08 7.13 -6.31
CA SER A 60 -4.62 5.75 -6.23
C SER A 60 -5.69 4.82 -6.82
N PRO A 61 -5.34 3.95 -7.79
CA PRO A 61 -6.29 2.98 -8.34
C PRO A 61 -6.62 1.86 -7.32
N ILE A 62 -5.84 1.76 -6.25
CA ILE A 62 -5.93 0.72 -5.22
C ILE A 62 -6.01 1.41 -3.86
N LYS A 63 -6.67 0.79 -2.88
CA LYS A 63 -6.69 1.35 -1.52
C LYS A 63 -5.26 1.47 -0.98
N TYR A 64 -4.90 2.67 -0.55
CA TYR A 64 -3.56 2.97 -0.04
C TYR A 64 -3.65 3.49 1.40
N PHE A 65 -2.79 2.96 2.27
CA PHE A 65 -2.64 3.35 3.66
C PHE A 65 -1.24 3.92 3.88
N SER A 66 -1.14 4.99 4.66
CA SER A 66 0.15 5.56 5.04
C SER A 66 0.53 5.14 6.46
N GLN A 67 1.76 4.61 6.61
CA GLN A 67 2.37 4.27 7.89
C GLN A 67 3.87 4.56 7.79
N LYS A 68 4.44 5.25 8.79
CA LYS A 68 5.86 5.63 8.88
C LYS A 68 6.87 4.55 8.48
N ASN A 69 6.63 3.28 8.84
CA ASN A 69 7.51 2.15 8.54
C ASN A 69 7.07 1.33 7.32
N ALA A 70 6.06 1.81 6.58
CA ALA A 70 5.38 1.12 5.49
C ALA A 70 4.95 -0.31 5.83
N TRP A 71 4.61 -0.55 7.11
CA TRP A 71 4.24 -1.85 7.65
C TRP A 71 2.87 -1.79 8.32
N SER A 72 2.23 -2.94 8.47
CA SER A 72 0.98 -3.06 9.21
C SER A 72 1.17 -2.78 10.70
N ASN A 73 0.11 -2.33 11.35
CA ASN A 73 -0.06 -2.34 12.81
C ASN A 73 -1.55 -2.50 13.12
N ALA A 74 -1.91 -2.63 14.40
CA ALA A 74 -3.30 -2.83 14.81
C ALA A 74 -4.26 -1.78 14.22
N ARG A 75 -3.84 -0.51 14.15
CA ARG A 75 -4.67 0.57 13.58
C ARG A 75 -4.87 0.41 12.08
N VAL A 76 -3.79 0.23 11.31
CA VAL A 76 -3.84 0.09 9.86
C VAL A 76 -4.58 -1.19 9.47
N PHE A 77 -4.40 -2.27 10.22
CA PHE A 77 -5.15 -3.52 10.05
C PHE A 77 -6.65 -3.32 10.28
N LYS A 78 -7.06 -2.69 11.40
CA LYS A 78 -8.48 -2.40 11.67
C LYS A 78 -9.11 -1.55 10.55
N LEU A 79 -8.38 -0.58 10.01
CA LEU A 79 -8.85 0.22 8.88
C LEU A 79 -9.00 -0.60 7.59
N TRP A 80 -8.03 -1.45 7.26
CA TRP A 80 -8.14 -2.34 6.11
C TRP A 80 -9.30 -3.35 6.28
N TRP A 81 -9.44 -3.90 7.49
CA TRP A 81 -10.50 -4.84 7.83
C TRP A 81 -11.88 -4.22 7.61
N SER A 82 -12.14 -3.04 8.19
CA SER A 82 -13.45 -2.40 8.12
C SER A 82 -13.76 -1.75 6.77
N GLN A 83 -12.75 -1.26 6.05
CA GLN A 83 -12.96 -0.52 4.80
C GLN A 83 -12.82 -1.37 3.53
N VAL A 84 -12.12 -2.50 3.58
CA VAL A 84 -11.83 -3.32 2.39
C VAL A 84 -12.29 -4.76 2.59
N PHE A 85 -11.75 -5.44 3.61
CA PHE A 85 -11.99 -6.87 3.78
C PHE A 85 -13.46 -7.19 4.06
N LEU A 86 -14.01 -6.62 5.14
CA LEU A 86 -15.36 -6.93 5.60
C LEU A 86 -16.44 -6.51 4.58
N PRO A 87 -16.40 -5.31 3.97
CA PRO A 87 -17.35 -4.95 2.91
C PRO A 87 -17.27 -5.87 1.70
N HIS A 88 -16.06 -6.25 1.27
CA HIS A 88 -15.89 -7.16 0.14
C HIS A 88 -16.42 -8.56 0.45
N VAL A 89 -16.08 -9.14 1.61
CA VAL A 89 -16.58 -10.46 1.98
C VAL A 89 -18.11 -10.48 2.04
N ARG A 90 -18.73 -9.43 2.60
CA ARG A 90 -20.19 -9.30 2.65
C ARG A 90 -20.85 -9.12 1.28
N SER A 91 -20.17 -8.48 0.31
CA SER A 91 -20.74 -8.31 -1.02
C SER A 91 -20.66 -9.58 -1.87
N VAL A 92 -19.74 -10.49 -1.55
CA VAL A 92 -19.47 -11.68 -2.35
C VAL A 92 -20.00 -12.97 -1.71
N THR A 93 -20.30 -12.98 -0.41
CA THR A 93 -20.74 -14.18 0.33
C THR A 93 -22.06 -13.92 1.06
N SER A 94 -23.04 -14.79 0.83
CA SER A 94 -24.33 -14.80 1.55
C SER A 94 -24.34 -15.76 2.76
N GLU A 95 -23.26 -16.54 2.93
CA GLU A 95 -23.11 -17.47 4.05
C GLU A 95 -22.92 -16.73 5.37
N LYS A 96 -23.41 -17.34 6.46
CA LYS A 96 -23.15 -16.87 7.82
C LYS A 96 -21.70 -17.14 8.19
N VAL A 97 -20.80 -16.28 7.73
CA VAL A 97 -19.39 -16.28 8.13
C VAL A 97 -19.26 -15.62 9.51
N LEU A 98 -18.65 -16.33 10.46
CA LEU A 98 -18.28 -15.78 11.77
C LEU A 98 -17.15 -14.76 11.59
N LEU A 99 -17.51 -13.53 11.26
CA LEU A 99 -16.60 -12.39 11.27
C LEU A 99 -16.77 -11.71 12.63
N ALA A 100 -15.69 -11.67 13.41
CA ALA A 100 -15.69 -11.02 14.73
C ALA A 100 -16.30 -9.61 14.62
N GLN A 101 -17.30 -9.33 15.47
CA GLN A 101 -18.07 -8.09 15.48
C GLN A 101 -17.30 -6.92 16.07
#